data_AF-A0A3M5VYL7-F1
#
_entry.id   AF-A0A3M5VYL7-F1
#
_cell.length_a   1.000
_cell.length_b   1.000
_cell.length_c   1.000
_cell.angle_alpha   90.00
_cell.angle_beta   90.00
_cell.angle_gamma   90.00
#
_symmetry.space_group_name_H-M   'P 1'
#
loop_
_entity.id
_entity.type
_entity.pdbx_description
1 polymer ?
#
loop_
_entity_poly.entity_id
_entity_poly.type
_entity_poly.pdbx_seq_one_letter_code
_entity_poly.pdbx_strand_id
1 'polypeptide(L)' 'MREGQAQQMRANPDVMRNQLGNSVCHNNGFRQLMTKGAVLKYQFTEYKTNRPVATQTFQASDCTVKAKK' A
#
# COMPACT_ATOMS: atom_id res chain seq x y z
N MET A 1 7.16 11.79 -3.88
CA MET A 1 8.34 11.01 -3.43
C MET A 1 9.62 11.67 -3.92
N ARG A 2 10.69 11.68 -3.10
CA ARG A 2 12.04 12.02 -3.58
C ARG A 2 12.61 10.86 -4.40
N GLU A 3 13.49 11.14 -5.35
CA GLU A 3 14.01 10.16 -6.32
C GLU A 3 14.68 8.93 -5.66
N GLY A 4 15.48 9.13 -4.61
CA GLY A 4 16.12 8.03 -3.87
C GLY A 4 15.12 7.08 -3.18
N GLN A 5 14.04 7.61 -2.61
CA GLN A 5 12.97 6.77 -2.04
C GLN A 5 12.17 6.07 -3.14
N ALA A 6 11.94 6.73 -4.29
CA ALA A 6 11.23 6.13 -5.41
C ALA A 6 11.98 4.91 -5.97
N GLN A 7 13.31 4.98 -6.08
CA GLN A 7 14.13 3.84 -6.48
C GLN A 7 14.07 2.69 -5.48
N GLN A 8 14.14 2.96 -4.17
CA GLN A 8 14.02 1.91 -3.15
C GLN A 8 12.65 1.22 -3.18
N MET A 9 11.58 1.98 -3.40
CA MET A 9 10.23 1.43 -3.54
C MET A 9 10.08 0.57 -4.80
N ARG A 10 10.68 1.00 -5.91
CA ARG A 10 10.71 0.23 -7.17
C ARG A 10 11.55 -1.04 -7.05
N ALA A 11 12.65 -0.99 -6.30
CA ALA A 11 13.53 -2.13 -6.10
C ALA A 11 12.91 -3.20 -5.20
N ASN A 12 12.10 -2.82 -4.20
CA ASN A 12 11.47 -3.75 -3.26
C ASN A 12 9.99 -3.43 -3.03
N PRO A 13 9.13 -3.68 -4.03
CA PRO A 13 7.69 -3.39 -3.93
C PRO A 13 6.99 -4.23 -2.85
N ASP A 14 7.46 -5.46 -2.56
CA ASP A 14 6.87 -6.33 -1.54
C ASP A 14 7.05 -5.80 -0.12
N VAL A 15 8.22 -5.26 0.19
CA VAL A 15 8.51 -4.67 1.52
C VAL A 15 7.58 -3.49 1.78
N MET A 16 7.45 -2.63 0.78
CA MET A 16 6.53 -1.49 0.80
C MET A 16 5.07 -1.96 0.94
N ARG A 17 4.64 -2.97 0.17
CA ARG A 17 3.29 -3.53 0.26
C ARG A 17 3.01 -4.10 1.64
N ASN A 18 3.96 -4.81 2.25
CA ASN A 18 3.82 -5.36 3.61
C ASN A 18 3.71 -4.27 4.67
N GLN A 19 4.53 -3.21 4.58
CA GLN A 19 4.45 -2.08 5.52
C GLN A 19 3.10 -1.35 5.42
N LEU A 20 2.64 -1.06 4.20
CA LEU A 20 1.36 -0.42 3.96
C LEU A 20 0.20 -1.33 4.40
N GLY A 21 0.26 -2.63 4.07
CA GLY A 21 -0.71 -3.62 4.50
C GLY A 21 -0.82 -3.65 6.02
N ASN A 22 0.30 -3.76 6.74
CA ASN A 22 0.29 -3.70 8.20
C ASN A 22 -0.33 -2.41 8.73
N SER A 23 0.02 -1.25 8.18
CA SER A 23 -0.56 0.04 8.62
C SER A 23 -2.06 0.12 8.36
N VAL A 24 -2.52 -0.36 7.19
CA VAL A 24 -3.92 -0.33 6.79
C VAL A 24 -4.76 -1.32 7.60
N CYS A 25 -4.24 -2.52 7.83
CA CYS A 25 -4.94 -3.59 8.54
C CYS A 25 -4.97 -3.39 10.06
N HIS A 26 -3.96 -2.73 10.65
CA HIS A 26 -4.00 -2.31 12.05
C HIS A 26 -4.88 -1.08 12.31
N ASN A 27 -5.31 -0.37 11.26
CA ASN A 27 -6.19 0.77 11.39
C ASN A 27 -7.67 0.33 11.35
N ASN A 28 -8.35 0.44 12.49
CA ASN A 28 -9.75 0.05 12.61
C ASN A 28 -10.69 0.82 11.67
N GLY A 29 -10.43 2.10 11.39
CA GLY A 29 -11.24 2.91 10.49
C GLY A 29 -11.14 2.45 9.05
N PHE A 30 -9.91 2.22 8.56
CA PHE A 30 -9.69 1.65 7.23
C PHE A 30 -10.28 0.24 7.11
N ARG A 31 -10.10 -0.58 8.14
CA ARG A 31 -10.68 -1.92 8.18
C ARG A 31 -12.20 -1.88 8.07
N GLN A 32 -12.88 -0.99 8.78
CA GLN A 32 -14.33 -0.82 8.69
C GLN A 32 -14.77 -0.38 7.28
N LEU A 33 -14.07 0.56 6.66
CA LEU A 33 -14.37 0.97 5.27
C LEU A 33 -14.22 -0.21 4.31
N MET A 34 -13.13 -0.97 4.43
CA MET A 34 -12.90 -2.15 3.58
C MET A 34 -13.94 -3.25 3.80
N THR A 35 -14.41 -3.47 5.04
CA THR A 35 -15.51 -4.41 5.29
C THR A 35 -16.82 -4.03 4.61
N LYS A 36 -17.02 -2.74 4.29
CA LYS A 36 -18.17 -2.24 3.53
C LYS A 36 -17.96 -2.32 2.01
N GLY A 37 -16.84 -2.89 1.56
CA GLY A 37 -16.48 -2.99 0.13
C GLY A 37 -15.60 -1.86 -0.39
N ALA A 38 -15.09 -0.98 0.48
CA ALA A 38 -14.15 0.04 0.04
C ALA A 38 -12.79 -0.58 -0.32
N VAL A 39 -12.12 0.01 -1.31
CA VAL A 39 -10.76 -0.34 -1.71
C VAL A 39 -9.86 0.86 -1.49
N LEU A 40 -8.79 0.66 -0.72
CA LEU A 40 -7.77 1.69 -0.48
C LEU A 40 -6.72 1.61 -1.59
N LYS A 41 -6.60 2.68 -2.37
CA LYS A 41 -5.59 2.82 -3.43
C LYS A 41 -4.53 3.83 -3.01
N TYR A 42 -3.32 3.36 -2.80
CA TYR A 42 -2.13 4.19 -2.61
C TYR A 42 -1.40 4.35 -3.92
N GLN A 43 -1.31 5.59 -4.41
CA GLN A 43 -0.56 5.92 -5.60
C GLN A 43 0.62 6.82 -5.23
N PHE A 44 1.82 6.34 -5.49
CA PHE A 44 3.04 7.08 -5.25
C PHE A 44 3.51 7.67 -6.56
N THR A 45 3.72 8.99 -6.58
CA THR A 45 4.28 9.71 -7.72
C THR A 45 5.60 10.37 -7.36
N GLU A 46 6.49 10.45 -8.34
CA GLU A 46 7.74 11.19 -8.22
C GLU A 46 7.45 12.68 -8.13
N TYR A 47 8.12 13.32 -7.18
CA TYR A 47 8.00 14.76 -6.99
C TYR A 47 8.60 15.48 -8.22
N LYS A 48 7.95 16.57 -8.66
CA LYS A 48 8.23 17.36 -9.88
C LYS A 48 7.91 16.72 -11.22
N THR A 49 8.10 15.40 -11.40
CA THR A 49 7.85 14.76 -12.71
C THR A 49 6.47 14.14 -12.82
N ASN A 50 5.74 13.98 -11.70
CA ASN A 50 4.46 13.28 -11.61
C ASN A 50 4.50 11.84 -12.17
N ARG A 51 5.70 11.25 -12.32
CA ARG A 51 5.84 9.89 -12.83
C ARG A 51 5.30 8.90 -11.79
N PRO A 52 4.50 7.90 -12.20
CA PRO A 52 4.07 6.85 -11.29
C PRO A 52 5.28 6.04 -10.81
N VAL A 53 5.42 5.93 -9.49
CA VAL A 53 6.45 5.11 -8.84
C VAL A 53 5.90 3.72 -8.61
N ALA A 54 4.78 3.65 -7.90
CA ALA A 54 4.11 2.42 -7.53
C ALA A 54 2.64 2.71 -7.22
N THR A 55 1.78 1.75 -7.53
CA THR A 55 0.36 1.79 -7.16
C THR A 55 0.06 0.51 -6.38
N GLN A 56 -0.43 0.66 -5.16
CA GLN A 56 -0.84 -0.46 -4.31
C GLN A 56 -2.32 -0.33 -3.97
N THR A 57 -3.03 -1.43 -4.06
CA THR A 57 -4.43 -1.54 -3.65
C THR A 57 -4.55 -2.53 -2.52
N PHE A 58 -5.34 -2.15 -1.52
CA PHE A 58 -5.68 -2.94 -0.35
C PHE A 58 -7.19 -3.00 -0.21
N GLN A 59 -7.71 -4.20 -0.13
CA GLN A 59 -9.11 -4.47 0.16
C GLN A 59 -9.20 -5.40 1.38
N ALA A 60 -10.41 -5.69 1.85
CA ALA A 60 -10.60 -6.52 3.04
C ALA A 60 -9.88 -7.87 2.97
N SER A 61 -9.77 -8.46 1.77
CA SER A 61 -9.04 -9.72 1.55
C SER A 61 -7.53 -9.61 1.76
N ASP A 62 -6.94 -8.44 1.53
CA ASP A 62 -5.50 -8.18 1.77
C ASP A 62 -5.18 -8.07 3.27
N CYS A 63 -6.19 -7.85 4.11
CA CYS A 63 -6.02 -7.89 5.57
C CYS A 63 -6.32 -9.25 6.18
N THR A 64 -6.97 -10.14 5.43
CA THR A 64 -7.25 -11.52 5.86
C THR A 64 -6.26 -12.53 5.31
N VAL A 65 -5.21 -12.11 4.59
CA VAL A 65 -4.04 -12.96 4.34
C VAL A 65 -3.38 -13.21 5.69
N LYS A 66 -3.88 -14.27 6.34
CA LYS A 66 -3.21 -14.98 7.42
C LYS A 66 -1.75 -15.10 7.04
N ALA A 67 -0.87 -14.79 7.99
CA ALA A 67 0.53 -15.18 7.95
C ALA A 67 0.63 -16.55 7.27
N LYS A 68 1.40 -16.62 6.17
CA LYS A 68 1.76 -17.92 5.57
C LYS A 68 2.25 -18.80 6.72
N LYS A 69 1.50 -19.87 6.97
CA LYS A 69 1.81 -20.90 7.95
C LYS A 69 2.96 -21.75 7.45
#